data_AF-A0A382UHC9-F1
#
_entry.id   AF-A0A382UHC9-F1
#
_cell.length_a   1.000
_cell.length_b   1.000
_cell.length_c   1.000
_cell.angle_alpha   90.00
_cell.angle_beta   90.00
_cell.angle_gamma   90.00
#
_symmetry.space_group_name_H-M   'P 1'
#
loop_
_entity.id
_entity.type
_entity.pdbx_description
1 polymer ?
#
loop_
_entity_poly.entity_id
_entity_poly.type
_entity_poly.pdbx_seq_one_letter_code
_entity_poly.pdbx_strand_id
1 'polypeptide(L)'
;IHLDYIRFPDVILAEALQPKYDLVQDSEFPEYDYCYCDVCRAGFKAAHGLDPLVDLKDPPANEAWFQYRCDLISRLVNEDLTPIGRAAGKQMTAAVFPNWRHVRQEWHKWELDAVLPMLYNGFYNEELAWVGEQCSQGIARMKDVGVSKDLYSGLFLGDVPAQKLNEAIDTSLKGGARGVSLFAFGGLTDGHVEVMQQRFG
;
A
#
# COMPACT_ATOMS: atom_id res chain seq x y z
N ILE A 1 -1.02 -14.49 -9.17
CA ILE A 1 -2.23 -13.85 -8.62
C ILE A 1 -1.79 -12.51 -8.08
N HIS A 2 -2.45 -11.45 -8.54
CA HIS A 2 -2.19 -10.10 -8.05
C HIS A 2 -3.31 -9.71 -7.09
N LEU A 3 -2.95 -9.37 -5.86
CA LEU A 3 -3.85 -8.95 -4.80
C LEU A 3 -4.05 -7.45 -4.89
N ASP A 4 -5.25 -7.02 -5.26
CA ASP A 4 -5.62 -5.62 -5.32
C ASP A 4 -6.63 -5.28 -4.22
N TYR A 5 -6.58 -4.07 -3.69
CA TYR A 5 -7.45 -3.57 -2.60
C TYR A 5 -7.52 -4.46 -1.33
N ILE A 6 -6.48 -5.24 -1.01
CA ILE A 6 -6.38 -5.97 0.27
C ILE A 6 -5.97 -5.00 1.38
N ARG A 7 -6.95 -4.36 2.00
CA ARG A 7 -6.77 -3.31 3.03
C ARG A 7 -8.07 -2.99 3.81
N PHE A 8 -7.94 -2.21 4.88
CA PHE A 8 -9.07 -1.44 5.43
C PHE A 8 -9.30 -0.16 4.61
N PRO A 9 -10.49 0.47 4.73
CA PRO A 9 -10.71 1.81 4.19
C PRO A 9 -9.66 2.82 4.66
N ASP A 10 -9.39 3.83 3.83
CA ASP A 10 -8.50 4.93 4.20
C ASP A 10 -9.08 5.68 5.41
N VAL A 11 -8.42 5.59 6.57
CA VAL A 11 -8.80 6.40 7.74
C VAL A 11 -8.40 7.86 7.57
N ILE A 12 -7.29 8.10 6.85
CA ILE A 12 -6.84 9.41 6.39
C ILE A 12 -6.58 9.31 4.89
N LEU A 13 -7.38 10.04 4.11
CA LEU A 13 -7.28 10.13 2.67
C LEU A 13 -6.03 10.92 2.26
N ALA A 14 -5.44 10.55 1.13
CA ALA A 14 -4.30 11.28 0.55
C ALA A 14 -4.66 12.77 0.36
N GLU A 15 -3.75 13.65 0.75
CA GLU A 15 -4.03 15.08 0.97
C GLU A 15 -4.65 15.76 -0.25
N ALA A 16 -4.11 15.52 -1.45
CA ALA A 16 -4.61 16.16 -2.67
C ALA A 16 -6.02 15.71 -3.07
N LEU A 17 -6.52 14.60 -2.51
CA LEU A 17 -7.88 14.11 -2.76
C LEU A 17 -8.91 14.69 -1.79
N GLN A 18 -8.51 15.19 -0.62
CA GLN A 18 -9.42 15.67 0.41
C GLN A 18 -10.32 16.83 -0.07
N PRO A 19 -9.84 17.84 -0.84
CA PRO A 19 -10.69 18.93 -1.33
C PRO A 19 -11.84 18.48 -2.24
N LYS A 20 -11.69 17.34 -2.93
CA LYS A 20 -12.76 16.78 -3.79
C LYS A 20 -13.98 16.34 -2.98
N TYR A 21 -13.79 16.06 -1.70
CA TYR A 21 -14.82 15.57 -0.78
C TYR A 21 -15.13 16.59 0.32
N ASP A 22 -14.66 17.84 0.19
CA ASP A 22 -14.78 18.89 1.20
C ASP A 22 -14.24 18.46 2.59
N LEU A 23 -13.14 17.70 2.60
CA LEU A 23 -12.52 17.17 3.82
C LEU A 23 -11.27 17.96 4.22
N VAL A 24 -11.00 18.00 5.53
CA VAL A 24 -9.73 18.39 6.14
C VAL A 24 -9.45 17.41 7.28
N GLN A 25 -8.53 16.46 7.05
CA GLN A 25 -8.18 15.41 8.01
C GLN A 25 -6.81 15.66 8.63
N ASP A 26 -6.80 16.14 9.87
CA ASP A 26 -5.61 16.34 10.69
C ASP A 26 -5.37 15.19 11.69
N SER A 27 -6.33 14.27 11.81
CA SER A 27 -6.35 13.15 12.74
C SER A 27 -7.21 12.00 12.19
N GLU A 28 -7.13 10.83 12.83
CA GLU A 28 -8.00 9.70 12.50
C GLU A 28 -9.41 9.96 13.07
N PHE A 29 -10.34 10.41 12.22
CA PHE A 29 -11.71 10.65 12.65
C PHE A 29 -12.55 9.36 12.73
N PRO A 30 -13.42 9.21 13.74
CA PRO A 30 -14.23 8.01 13.94
C PRO A 30 -15.10 7.60 12.74
N GLU A 31 -15.60 8.56 11.94
CA GLU A 31 -16.44 8.27 10.78
C GLU A 31 -15.70 7.60 9.61
N TYR A 32 -14.36 7.64 9.62
CA TYR A 32 -13.48 7.00 8.62
C TYR A 32 -12.68 5.83 9.20
N ASP A 33 -12.62 5.68 10.53
CA ASP A 33 -11.90 4.58 11.17
C ASP A 33 -12.73 3.29 11.17
N TYR A 34 -12.50 2.44 10.17
CA TYR A 34 -13.14 1.12 10.06
C TYR A 34 -12.14 -0.02 10.32
N CYS A 35 -12.57 -1.20 10.75
CA CYS A 35 -13.95 -1.66 10.97
C CYS A 35 -14.20 -1.97 12.45
N TYR A 36 -15.36 -1.52 12.95
CA TYR A 36 -15.88 -1.85 14.29
C TYR A 36 -17.10 -2.78 14.24
N CYS A 37 -17.18 -3.67 13.24
CA CYS A 37 -18.25 -4.67 13.18
C CYS A 37 -18.11 -5.70 14.31
N ASP A 38 -19.20 -6.43 14.57
CA ASP A 38 -19.27 -7.43 15.64
C ASP A 38 -18.17 -8.49 15.51
N VAL A 39 -17.79 -8.88 14.28
CA VAL A 39 -16.73 -9.86 14.04
C VAL A 39 -15.36 -9.32 14.46
N CYS A 40 -15.01 -8.10 14.02
CA CYS A 40 -13.73 -7.48 14.36
C CYS A 40 -13.62 -7.24 15.88
N ARG A 41 -14.69 -6.73 16.50
CA ARG A 41 -14.74 -6.45 17.94
C ARG A 41 -14.68 -7.72 18.77
N ALA A 42 -15.46 -8.74 18.43
CA ALA A 42 -15.45 -10.02 19.14
C ALA A 42 -14.08 -10.71 19.03
N GLY A 43 -13.45 -10.67 17.85
CA GLY A 43 -12.12 -11.24 17.66
C GLY A 43 -11.05 -10.53 18.48
N PHE A 44 -11.08 -9.19 18.54
CA PHE A 44 -10.14 -8.43 19.39
C PHE A 44 -10.39 -8.69 20.88
N LYS A 45 -11.67 -8.74 21.30
CA LYS A 45 -12.02 -9.10 22.67
C LYS A 45 -11.55 -10.49 23.06
N ALA A 46 -11.63 -11.46 22.14
CA ALA A 46 -11.12 -12.80 22.37
C ALA A 46 -9.59 -12.82 22.50
N ALA A 47 -8.87 -12.01 21.70
CA ALA A 47 -7.41 -11.97 21.70
C ALA A 47 -6.81 -11.13 22.85
N HIS A 48 -7.48 -10.05 23.26
CA HIS A 48 -6.94 -9.05 24.18
C HIS A 48 -7.79 -8.81 25.44
N GLY A 49 -8.97 -9.42 25.55
CA GLY A 49 -9.87 -9.28 26.70
C GLY A 49 -10.65 -7.97 26.76
N LEU A 50 -10.54 -7.12 25.74
CA LEU A 50 -11.13 -5.77 25.68
C LEU A 50 -12.04 -5.63 24.45
N ASP A 51 -13.21 -5.03 24.61
CA ASP A 51 -14.01 -4.55 23.48
C ASP A 51 -13.56 -3.14 23.11
N PRO A 52 -13.16 -2.88 21.85
CA PRO A 52 -12.54 -1.61 21.52
C PRO A 52 -13.52 -0.44 21.58
N LEU A 53 -14.84 -0.64 21.54
CA LEU A 53 -15.81 0.47 21.69
C LEU A 53 -16.35 0.64 23.11
N VAL A 54 -16.12 -0.33 23.99
CA VAL A 54 -16.67 -0.30 25.36
C VAL A 54 -15.57 0.00 26.38
N ASP A 55 -14.41 -0.63 26.23
CA ASP A 55 -13.35 -0.63 27.24
C ASP A 55 -12.22 0.36 26.91
N LEU A 56 -12.09 0.80 25.66
CA LEU A 56 -11.08 1.77 25.24
C LEU A 56 -11.65 3.19 25.17
N LYS A 57 -10.97 4.14 25.80
CA LYS A 57 -11.33 5.57 25.75
C LYS A 57 -11.08 6.20 24.39
N ASP A 58 -9.97 5.81 23.75
CA ASP A 58 -9.54 6.28 22.44
C ASP A 58 -9.03 5.07 21.64
N PRO A 59 -9.92 4.40 20.90
CA PRO A 59 -9.57 3.19 20.17
C PRO A 59 -8.55 3.42 19.05
N PRO A 60 -8.62 4.49 18.22
CA PRO A 60 -7.57 4.82 17.24
C PRO A 60 -6.16 4.95 17.85
N ALA A 61 -6.04 5.51 19.06
CA ALA A 61 -4.76 5.63 19.76
C ALA A 61 -4.26 4.32 20.41
N ASN A 62 -5.05 3.25 20.40
CA ASN A 62 -4.68 1.99 21.02
C ASN A 62 -3.83 1.11 20.07
N GLU A 63 -2.55 0.93 20.41
CA GLU A 63 -1.61 0.17 19.59
C GLU A 63 -2.03 -1.29 19.40
N ALA A 64 -2.62 -1.94 20.42
CA ALA A 64 -3.08 -3.32 20.29
C ALA A 64 -4.24 -3.44 19.29
N TRP A 65 -5.18 -2.49 19.29
CA TRP A 65 -6.27 -2.44 18.32
C TRP A 65 -5.77 -2.12 16.91
N PHE A 66 -4.82 -1.20 16.77
CA PHE A 66 -4.14 -0.94 15.51
C PHE A 66 -3.46 -2.20 14.96
N GLN A 67 -2.62 -2.85 15.78
CA GLN A 67 -1.85 -4.02 15.38
C GLN A 67 -2.78 -5.20 15.06
N TYR A 68 -3.82 -5.44 15.85
CA TYR A 68 -4.80 -6.49 15.56
C TYR A 68 -5.42 -6.35 14.16
N ARG A 69 -5.73 -5.12 13.73
CA ARG A 69 -6.26 -4.88 12.37
C ARG A 69 -5.21 -5.12 11.29
N CYS A 70 -3.96 -4.73 11.51
CA CYS A 70 -2.85 -5.07 10.62
C CYS A 70 -2.64 -6.59 10.51
N ASP A 71 -2.77 -7.31 11.62
CA ASP A 71 -2.61 -8.76 11.71
C ASP A 71 -3.72 -9.50 10.97
N LEU A 72 -4.96 -9.00 11.03
CA LEU A 72 -6.09 -9.58 10.27
C LEU A 72 -5.79 -9.64 8.77
N ILE A 73 -5.27 -8.55 8.20
CA ILE A 73 -4.91 -8.51 6.77
C ILE A 73 -3.67 -9.36 6.51
N SER A 74 -2.64 -9.24 7.35
CA SER A 74 -1.37 -9.96 7.15
C SER A 74 -1.57 -11.48 7.22
N ARG A 75 -2.42 -11.96 8.13
CA ARG A 75 -2.82 -13.37 8.21
C ARG A 75 -3.57 -13.82 6.96
N LEU A 76 -4.56 -13.04 6.50
CA LEU A 76 -5.28 -13.35 5.25
C LEU A 76 -4.31 -13.48 4.07
N VAL A 77 -3.34 -12.57 3.95
CA VAL A 77 -2.36 -12.62 2.86
C VAL A 77 -1.41 -13.81 3.01
N ASN A 78 -0.78 -13.98 4.16
CA ASN A 78 0.31 -14.94 4.36
C ASN A 78 -0.18 -16.37 4.58
N GLU A 79 -1.24 -16.57 5.35
CA GLU A 79 -1.70 -17.89 5.79
C GLU A 79 -2.81 -18.44 4.90
N ASP A 80 -3.68 -17.59 4.35
CA ASP A 80 -4.82 -18.05 3.55
C ASP A 80 -4.54 -17.94 2.05
N LEU A 81 -4.24 -16.74 1.53
CA LEU A 81 -4.18 -16.49 0.09
C LEU A 81 -2.88 -16.97 -0.56
N THR A 82 -1.73 -16.71 0.07
CA THR A 82 -0.42 -17.06 -0.49
C THR A 82 -0.25 -18.57 -0.67
N PRO A 83 -0.60 -19.44 0.30
CA PRO A 83 -0.48 -20.88 0.13
C PRO A 83 -1.37 -21.43 -1.00
N ILE A 84 -2.59 -20.92 -1.15
CA ILE A 84 -3.50 -21.31 -2.24
C ILE A 84 -2.88 -20.98 -3.61
N GLY A 85 -2.39 -19.76 -3.79
CA GLY A 85 -1.79 -19.36 -5.05
C GLY A 85 -0.51 -20.10 -5.38
N ARG A 86 0.35 -20.33 -4.37
CA ARG A 86 1.58 -21.12 -4.53
C ARG A 86 1.30 -22.58 -4.85
N ALA A 87 0.31 -23.20 -4.20
CA ALA A 87 -0.12 -24.57 -4.52
C ALA A 87 -0.63 -24.71 -5.96
N ALA A 88 -1.17 -23.63 -6.54
CA ALA A 88 -1.54 -23.55 -7.95
C ALA A 88 -0.37 -23.19 -8.90
N GLY A 89 0.87 -23.15 -8.39
CA GLY A 89 2.06 -22.80 -9.17
C GLY A 89 2.07 -21.34 -9.64
N LYS A 90 1.40 -20.43 -8.91
CA LYS A 90 1.32 -19.01 -9.25
C LYS A 90 2.20 -18.18 -8.31
N GLN A 91 2.86 -17.17 -8.87
CA GLN A 91 3.45 -16.07 -8.10
C GLN A 91 2.36 -15.24 -7.43
N MET A 92 2.68 -14.65 -6.29
CA MET A 92 1.81 -13.84 -5.46
C MET A 92 2.38 -12.42 -5.38
N THR A 93 1.62 -11.44 -5.85
CA THR A 93 2.01 -10.03 -5.80
C THR A 93 0.87 -9.19 -5.23
N ALA A 94 1.13 -7.97 -4.79
CA ALA A 94 0.08 -7.08 -4.27
C ALA A 94 0.29 -5.62 -4.67
N ALA A 95 -0.80 -4.92 -4.98
CA ALA A 95 -0.84 -3.46 -5.01
C ALA A 95 -0.93 -2.95 -3.56
N VAL A 96 -0.01 -2.06 -3.18
CA VAL A 96 0.12 -1.62 -1.79
C VAL A 96 0.21 -0.11 -1.65
N PHE A 97 -0.08 0.40 -0.45
CA PHE A 97 -0.11 1.83 -0.17
C PHE A 97 1.20 2.28 0.49
N PRO A 98 1.80 3.42 0.07
CA PRO A 98 2.97 3.99 0.73
C PRO A 98 2.64 4.46 2.15
N ASN A 99 1.45 5.06 2.34
CA ASN A 99 0.86 5.42 3.63
C ASN A 99 0.17 4.24 4.33
N TRP A 100 0.84 3.09 4.36
CA TRP A 100 0.27 1.81 4.79
C TRP A 100 -0.45 1.83 6.14
N ARG A 101 -0.02 2.70 7.08
CA ARG A 101 -0.68 2.85 8.38
C ARG A 101 -2.13 3.26 8.21
N HIS A 102 -2.46 4.15 7.27
CA HIS A 102 -3.81 4.69 7.09
C HIS A 102 -4.80 3.66 6.52
N VAL A 103 -4.28 2.53 6.04
CA VAL A 103 -5.06 1.44 5.46
C VAL A 103 -4.80 0.09 6.15
N ARG A 104 -4.06 0.12 7.26
CA ARG A 104 -3.62 -1.03 8.09
C ARG A 104 -2.91 -2.12 7.30
N GLN A 105 -2.16 -1.74 6.27
CA GLN A 105 -1.60 -2.66 5.30
C GLN A 105 -0.11 -2.92 5.58
N GLU A 106 0.24 -3.73 6.58
CA GLU A 106 1.65 -4.05 6.91
C GLU A 106 2.36 -4.94 5.87
N TRP A 107 2.32 -4.53 4.61
CA TRP A 107 2.81 -5.27 3.46
C TRP A 107 4.30 -5.58 3.50
N HIS A 108 5.07 -4.81 4.28
CA HIS A 108 6.49 -5.06 4.50
C HIS A 108 6.74 -6.36 5.28
N LYS A 109 5.73 -6.90 5.98
CA LYS A 109 5.77 -8.20 6.68
C LYS A 109 5.19 -9.37 5.87
N TRP A 110 4.63 -9.13 4.68
CA TRP A 110 3.95 -10.20 3.93
C TRP A 110 4.96 -11.13 3.23
N GLU A 111 4.61 -12.38 2.96
CA GLU A 111 5.49 -13.36 2.30
C GLU A 111 5.14 -13.51 0.82
N LEU A 112 5.18 -12.40 0.09
CA LEU A 112 4.85 -12.30 -1.33
C LEU A 112 6.10 -12.35 -2.22
N ASP A 113 5.93 -12.70 -3.50
CA ASP A 113 7.03 -12.65 -4.49
C ASP A 113 7.42 -11.20 -4.82
N ALA A 114 6.43 -10.30 -4.89
CA ALA A 114 6.68 -8.88 -5.09
C ALA A 114 5.55 -7.98 -4.57
N VAL A 115 5.86 -6.70 -4.33
CA VAL A 115 4.89 -5.64 -4.04
C VAL A 115 5.00 -4.49 -5.02
N LEU A 116 3.86 -3.88 -5.31
CA LEU A 116 3.70 -2.77 -6.25
C LEU A 116 3.11 -1.57 -5.48
N PRO A 117 3.94 -0.78 -4.75
CA PRO A 117 3.43 0.40 -4.07
C PRO A 117 2.85 1.40 -5.07
N MET A 118 1.62 1.87 -4.83
CA MET A 118 0.93 2.89 -5.60
C MET A 118 1.50 4.28 -5.27
N LEU A 119 2.64 4.60 -5.87
CA LEU A 119 3.41 5.82 -5.64
C LEU A 119 2.85 6.98 -6.47
N TYR A 120 1.59 7.31 -6.22
CA TYR A 120 0.83 8.33 -6.95
C TYR A 120 1.20 9.70 -6.38
N ASN A 121 2.39 10.19 -6.70
CA ASN A 121 3.00 11.35 -6.04
C ASN A 121 2.08 12.60 -6.06
N GLY A 122 1.29 12.80 -7.12
CA GLY A 122 0.33 13.90 -7.20
C GLY A 122 -0.80 13.80 -6.16
N PHE A 123 -1.16 12.59 -5.71
CA PHE A 123 -2.16 12.41 -4.66
C PHE A 123 -1.65 12.85 -3.28
N TYR A 124 -0.33 12.92 -3.11
CA TYR A 124 0.34 13.31 -1.87
C TYR A 124 0.95 14.72 -1.93
N ASN A 125 0.69 15.50 -2.99
CA ASN A 125 1.33 16.79 -3.25
C ASN A 125 2.87 16.71 -3.35
N GLU A 126 3.38 15.59 -3.87
CA GLU A 126 4.81 15.27 -3.92
C GLU A 126 5.35 15.23 -5.35
N GLU A 127 6.67 15.42 -5.47
CA GLU A 127 7.40 15.36 -6.75
C GLU A 127 8.01 13.97 -7.00
N LEU A 128 8.57 13.72 -8.19
CA LEU A 128 9.15 12.42 -8.54
C LEU A 128 10.24 11.94 -7.57
N ALA A 129 10.98 12.84 -6.93
CA ALA A 129 11.99 12.49 -5.93
C ALA A 129 11.40 11.64 -4.78
N TRP A 130 10.17 11.94 -4.37
CA TRP A 130 9.44 11.20 -3.34
C TRP A 130 9.19 9.74 -3.74
N VAL A 131 8.99 9.45 -5.02
CA VAL A 131 8.82 8.07 -5.52
C VAL A 131 10.05 7.23 -5.20
N GLY A 132 11.24 7.77 -5.45
CA GLY A 132 12.51 7.11 -5.14
C GLY A 132 12.72 6.93 -3.63
N GLU A 133 12.35 7.94 -2.84
CA GLU A 133 12.39 7.86 -1.38
C GLU A 133 11.46 6.76 -0.85
N GLN A 134 10.22 6.68 -1.33
CA GLN A 134 9.27 5.65 -0.91
C GLN A 134 9.71 4.23 -1.28
N CYS A 135 10.39 4.07 -2.44
CA CYS A 135 11.02 2.79 -2.79
C CYS A 135 12.07 2.40 -1.75
N SER A 136 12.99 3.32 -1.43
CA SER A 136 14.09 3.09 -0.49
C SER A 136 13.58 2.80 0.92
N GLN A 137 12.64 3.61 1.42
CA GLN A 137 11.99 3.40 2.72
C GLN A 137 11.22 2.07 2.76
N GLY A 138 10.54 1.71 1.68
CA GLY A 138 9.85 0.43 1.55
C GLY A 138 10.78 -0.78 1.69
N ILE A 139 11.91 -0.73 0.98
CA ILE A 139 12.95 -1.78 1.03
C ILE A 139 13.60 -1.85 2.42
N ALA A 140 13.90 -0.70 3.03
CA ALA A 140 14.42 -0.65 4.39
C ALA A 140 13.46 -1.29 5.40
N ARG A 141 12.15 -0.96 5.34
CA ARG A 141 11.13 -1.55 6.21
C ARG A 141 11.05 -3.07 6.08
N MET A 142 11.16 -3.62 4.87
CA MET A 142 11.18 -5.07 4.66
C MET A 142 12.43 -5.71 5.28
N LYS A 143 13.60 -5.09 5.08
CA LYS A 143 14.87 -5.53 5.66
C LYS A 143 14.83 -5.55 7.20
N ASP A 144 14.23 -4.53 7.81
CA ASP A 144 14.15 -4.41 9.28
C ASP A 144 13.35 -5.56 9.91
N VAL A 145 12.39 -6.13 9.19
CA VAL A 145 11.58 -7.27 9.64
C VAL A 145 12.06 -8.62 9.06
N GLY A 146 13.23 -8.65 8.41
CA GLY A 146 13.82 -9.87 7.85
C GLY A 146 13.11 -10.42 6.62
N VAL A 147 12.26 -9.61 5.96
CA VAL A 147 11.53 -9.99 4.75
C VAL A 147 12.28 -9.46 3.52
N SER A 148 12.35 -10.27 2.47
CA SER A 148 12.92 -9.86 1.18
C SER A 148 12.03 -10.31 0.05
N LYS A 149 11.60 -9.35 -0.78
CA LYS A 149 10.80 -9.54 -1.98
C LYS A 149 11.07 -8.40 -2.95
N ASP A 150 10.69 -8.57 -4.22
CA ASP A 150 10.85 -7.51 -5.20
C ASP A 150 9.87 -6.35 -4.93
N LEU A 151 10.33 -5.12 -5.13
CA LEU A 151 9.50 -3.92 -5.13
C LEU A 151 9.50 -3.33 -6.53
N TYR A 152 8.32 -3.19 -7.12
CA TYR A 152 8.13 -2.52 -8.41
C TYR A 152 7.40 -1.20 -8.19
N SER A 153 8.05 -0.08 -8.49
CA SER A 153 7.47 1.26 -8.31
C SER A 153 6.19 1.41 -9.13
N GLY A 154 5.03 1.61 -8.48
CA GLY A 154 3.74 1.81 -9.13
C GLY A 154 3.53 3.28 -9.50
N LEU A 155 3.70 3.59 -10.78
CA LEU A 155 3.61 4.94 -11.32
C LEU A 155 2.18 5.20 -11.86
N PHE A 156 1.55 6.26 -11.38
CA PHE A 156 0.26 6.70 -11.91
C PHE A 156 0.45 7.51 -13.18
N LEU A 157 -0.16 7.07 -14.28
CA LEU A 157 -0.02 7.74 -15.58
C LEU A 157 -0.63 9.16 -15.59
N GLY A 158 -1.53 9.49 -14.66
CA GLY A 158 -2.02 10.86 -14.50
C GLY A 158 -0.97 11.83 -13.96
N ASP A 159 0.00 11.34 -13.19
CA ASP A 159 1.08 12.15 -12.61
C ASP A 159 2.38 12.08 -13.44
N VAL A 160 2.55 10.99 -14.19
CA VAL A 160 3.77 10.68 -14.95
C VAL A 160 3.47 10.67 -16.45
N PRO A 161 3.52 11.82 -17.14
CA PRO A 161 3.42 11.87 -18.60
C PRO A 161 4.66 11.23 -19.26
N ALA A 162 4.54 10.87 -20.54
CA ALA A 162 5.57 10.13 -21.28
C ALA A 162 6.96 10.79 -21.21
N GLN A 163 7.03 12.12 -21.25
CA GLN A 163 8.28 12.88 -21.19
C GLN A 163 8.99 12.76 -19.83
N LYS A 164 8.23 12.51 -18.75
CA LYS A 164 8.75 12.30 -17.40
C LYS A 164 8.99 10.82 -17.06
N LEU A 165 8.50 9.88 -17.87
CA LEU A 165 8.57 8.45 -17.56
C LEU A 165 10.01 7.94 -17.42
N ASN A 166 10.94 8.40 -18.26
CA ASN A 166 12.35 8.02 -18.13
C ASN A 166 12.95 8.45 -16.78
N GLU A 167 12.66 9.68 -16.35
CA GLU A 167 13.09 10.21 -15.05
C GLU A 167 12.46 9.43 -13.89
N ALA A 168 11.17 9.10 -13.99
CA ALA A 168 10.46 8.31 -12.99
C ALA A 168 11.04 6.89 -12.85
N ILE A 169 11.39 6.25 -13.98
CA ILE A 169 12.08 4.95 -13.98
C ILE A 169 13.45 5.07 -13.31
N ASP A 170 14.27 6.04 -13.72
CA ASP A 170 15.61 6.24 -13.14
C ASP A 170 15.54 6.50 -11.63
N THR A 171 14.57 7.30 -11.21
CA THR A 171 14.34 7.64 -9.80
C THR A 171 13.91 6.41 -9.00
N SER A 172 13.02 5.60 -9.55
CA SER A 172 12.58 4.34 -8.93
C SER A 172 13.74 3.35 -8.77
N LEU A 173 14.55 3.17 -9.81
CA LEU A 173 15.70 2.26 -9.80
C LEU A 173 16.80 2.74 -8.84
N LYS A 174 17.07 4.05 -8.78
CA LYS A 174 17.99 4.64 -7.79
C LYS A 174 17.49 4.42 -6.35
N GLY A 175 16.17 4.43 -6.14
CA GLY A 175 15.53 4.07 -4.88
C GLY A 175 15.58 2.58 -4.54
N GLY A 176 16.15 1.74 -5.41
CA GLY A 176 16.31 0.30 -5.20
C GLY A 176 15.17 -0.55 -5.74
N ALA A 177 14.16 0.03 -6.40
CA ALA A 177 13.10 -0.75 -7.02
C ALA A 177 13.68 -1.70 -8.08
N ARG A 178 13.12 -2.91 -8.17
CA ARG A 178 13.52 -3.91 -9.19
C ARG A 178 13.07 -3.50 -10.59
N GLY A 179 12.05 -2.67 -10.68
CA GLY A 179 11.50 -2.10 -11.91
C GLY A 179 10.31 -1.18 -11.60
N VAL A 180 9.48 -0.93 -12.61
CA VAL A 180 8.28 -0.10 -12.50
C VAL A 180 7.04 -0.85 -12.97
N SER A 181 5.87 -0.40 -12.52
CA SER A 181 4.56 -0.80 -13.01
C SER A 181 3.73 0.45 -13.31
N LEU A 182 2.94 0.43 -14.38
CA LEU A 182 2.13 1.58 -14.81
C LEU A 182 0.67 1.36 -14.42
N PHE A 183 0.12 2.30 -13.65
CA PHE A 183 -1.26 2.28 -13.17
C PHE A 183 -2.14 3.24 -13.96
N ALA A 184 -3.45 2.97 -13.95
CA ALA A 184 -4.48 3.66 -14.73
C ALA A 184 -4.23 3.59 -16.24
N PHE A 185 -4.26 2.36 -16.77
CA PHE A 185 -3.99 2.01 -18.18
C PHE A 185 -4.69 2.91 -19.21
N GLY A 186 -5.86 3.48 -18.89
CA GLY A 186 -6.55 4.43 -19.77
C GLY A 186 -5.76 5.72 -20.08
N GLY A 187 -4.74 6.05 -19.28
CA GLY A 187 -3.81 7.15 -19.53
C GLY A 187 -2.57 6.77 -20.34
N LEU A 188 -2.44 5.51 -20.77
CA LEU A 188 -1.29 5.05 -21.53
C LEU A 188 -1.31 5.67 -22.94
N THR A 189 -0.16 6.14 -23.40
CA THR A 189 0.02 6.72 -24.73
C THR A 189 1.16 6.03 -25.47
N ASP A 190 1.23 6.19 -26.79
CA ASP A 190 2.32 5.64 -27.61
C ASP A 190 3.70 6.10 -27.11
N GLY A 191 3.82 7.36 -26.66
CA GLY A 191 5.06 7.87 -26.06
C GLY A 191 5.48 7.11 -24.79
N HIS A 192 4.54 6.65 -23.96
CA HIS A 192 4.89 5.78 -22.83
C HIS A 192 5.38 4.41 -23.31
N VAL A 193 4.71 3.84 -24.32
CA VAL A 193 5.07 2.55 -24.91
C VAL A 193 6.47 2.60 -25.51
N GLU A 194 6.80 3.65 -26.26
CA GLU A 194 8.13 3.88 -26.83
C GLU A 194 9.23 3.91 -25.76
N VAL A 195 9.00 4.65 -24.68
CA VAL A 195 9.95 4.69 -23.55
C VAL A 195 10.11 3.30 -22.92
N MET A 196 9.02 2.57 -22.68
CA MET A 196 9.10 1.23 -22.08
C MET A 196 9.82 0.23 -23.00
N GLN A 197 9.59 0.29 -24.32
CA GLN A 197 10.30 -0.54 -25.29
C GLN A 197 11.79 -0.22 -25.35
N GLN A 198 12.18 1.06 -25.33
CA GLN A 198 13.59 1.45 -25.33
C GLN A 198 14.34 1.01 -24.06
N ARG A 199 13.63 0.93 -22.93
CA ARG A 199 14.22 0.62 -21.63
C ARG A 199 14.24 -0.87 -21.30
N PHE A 200 13.25 -1.63 -21.78
CA PHE A 200 13.02 -3.02 -21.36
C PHE A 200 12.75 -4.01 -22.50
N GLY A 201 12.65 -3.56 -23.75
CA GLY A 201 12.46 -4.41 -24.93
C GLY A 201 13.79 -4.92 -25.51
#